data_AF-A0AAD6RQ03-F1
#
_entry.id   AF-A0AAD6RQ03-F1
#
_cell.length_a   1.000
_cell.length_b   1.000
_cell.length_c   1.000
_cell.angle_alpha   90.00
_cell.angle_beta   90.00
_cell.angle_gamma   90.00
#
_symmetry.space_group_name_H-M   'P 1'
#
loop_
_entity.id
_entity.type
_entity.pdbx_description
1 polymer ?
#
loop_
_entity_poly.entity_id
_entity_poly.type
_entity_poly.pdbx_seq_one_letter_code
_entity_poly.pdbx_strand_id
1 'polypeptide(L)'
;MMIVDDEYIIIGSANINQRSMDGARDSEIAMGGYQPYHLATRQPARGQIHGFRLGLWYEHLGMLDDTFLKPENEDCIRKVNQIADKYWDLYSSETLEGDLPGHLLRYPIGISSEGNVTELPGTEFFSDTKARVLGVKSDYMPPILTT
;
A
#
# COMPACT_ATOMS: atom_id res chain seq x y z
N MET A 1 1.23 -9.48 2.88
CA MET A 1 2.71 -9.42 3.04
C MET A 1 3.05 -8.14 3.78
N MET A 2 4.04 -8.15 4.66
CA MET A 2 4.53 -6.97 5.38
C MET A 2 6.06 -7.05 5.51
N ILE A 3 6.75 -5.94 5.20
CA ILE A 3 8.20 -5.78 5.39
C ILE A 3 8.42 -4.73 6.47
N VAL A 4 9.33 -5.00 7.40
CA VAL A 4 9.68 -4.11 8.51
C VAL A 4 11.19 -3.89 8.50
N ASP A 5 11.59 -2.61 8.52
CA ASP A 5 12.98 -2.13 8.63
C ASP A 5 13.97 -2.73 7.61
N ASP A 6 13.46 -3.18 6.45
CA ASP A 6 14.22 -3.93 5.41
C ASP A 6 14.90 -5.23 5.93
N GLU A 7 14.59 -5.69 7.15
CA GLU A 7 15.25 -6.84 7.80
C GLU A 7 14.32 -8.01 8.13
N TYR A 8 13.01 -7.76 8.28
CA TYR A 8 12.02 -8.79 8.61
C TYR A 8 10.86 -8.76 7.60
N ILE A 9 10.38 -9.93 7.21
CA ILE A 9 9.27 -10.06 6.27
C ILE A 9 8.27 -11.12 6.75
N ILE A 10 6.98 -10.84 6.57
CA ILE A 10 5.88 -11.81 6.71
C ILE A 10 5.25 -12.03 5.34
N ILE A 11 5.19 -13.28 4.90
CA ILE A 11 4.47 -13.71 3.69
C ILE A 11 3.51 -14.84 4.07
N GLY A 12 2.26 -14.73 3.66
CA GLY A 12 1.23 -15.71 4.01
C GLY A 12 -0.08 -15.42 3.31
N SER A 13 -1.09 -16.20 3.65
CA SER A 13 -2.46 -16.09 3.13
C SER A 13 -3.32 -15.07 3.89
N ALA A 14 -2.96 -14.74 5.13
CA ALA A 14 -3.76 -13.88 6.00
C ALA A 14 -3.86 -12.42 5.50
N ASN A 15 -5.09 -11.93 5.36
CA ASN A 15 -5.40 -10.52 5.17
C ASN A 15 -5.37 -9.76 6.51
N ILE A 16 -5.24 -8.43 6.46
CA ILE A 16 -5.35 -7.57 7.66
C ILE A 16 -6.84 -7.30 7.93
N ASN A 17 -7.55 -8.32 8.40
CA ASN A 17 -8.96 -8.26 8.77
C ASN A 17 -9.27 -9.31 9.85
N GLN A 18 -10.45 -9.26 10.46
CA GLN A 18 -10.84 -10.20 11.50
C GLN A 18 -10.98 -11.62 10.94
N ARG A 19 -11.51 -11.79 9.72
CA ARG A 19 -11.63 -13.12 9.10
C ARG A 19 -10.33 -13.92 9.11
N SER A 20 -9.21 -13.29 8.73
CA SER A 20 -7.91 -13.93 8.68
C SER A 20 -7.14 -13.89 10.02
N MET A 21 -7.35 -12.86 10.85
CA MET A 21 -6.56 -12.65 12.08
C MET A 21 -7.18 -13.25 13.36
N ASP A 22 -8.46 -13.67 13.31
CA ASP A 22 -9.17 -14.23 14.46
C ASP A 22 -8.61 -15.59 14.93
N GLY A 23 -8.12 -16.40 14.00
CA GLY A 23 -7.60 -17.75 14.26
C GLY A 23 -8.66 -18.84 14.39
N ALA A 24 -9.94 -18.49 14.59
CA ALA A 24 -11.06 -19.42 14.63
C ALA A 24 -12.12 -19.18 13.53
N ARG A 25 -11.87 -18.24 12.62
CA ARG A 25 -12.67 -18.01 11.40
C ARG A 25 -12.08 -18.78 10.22
N ASP A 26 -11.28 -18.12 9.38
CA ASP A 26 -10.63 -18.78 8.26
C ASP A 26 -9.28 -19.37 8.71
N SER A 27 -8.94 -20.53 8.17
CA SER A 27 -7.63 -21.15 8.41
C SER A 27 -6.57 -20.47 7.55
N GLU A 28 -5.62 -19.80 8.19
CA GLU A 28 -4.54 -19.08 7.52
C GLU A 28 -3.16 -19.66 7.87
N ILE A 29 -2.19 -19.43 6.98
CA ILE A 29 -0.78 -19.75 7.25
C ILE A 29 0.11 -18.59 6.80
N ALA A 30 1.12 -18.29 7.60
CA ALA A 30 2.13 -17.30 7.27
C ALA A 30 3.51 -17.76 7.74
N MET A 31 4.54 -17.37 6.98
CA MET A 31 5.93 -17.48 7.38
C MET A 31 6.46 -16.09 7.72
N GLY A 32 7.23 -16.02 8.79
CA GLY A 32 7.98 -14.83 9.19
C GLY A 32 9.46 -15.16 9.22
N GLY A 33 10.29 -14.27 8.67
CA GLY A 33 11.72 -14.54 8.56
C GLY A 33 12.56 -13.28 8.45
N TYR A 34 13.82 -13.44 8.84
CA TYR A 34 14.87 -12.43 8.72
C TYR A 34 16.19 -13.12 8.39
N GLN A 35 17.17 -12.34 7.92
CA GLN A 35 18.52 -12.83 7.69
C GLN A 35 19.43 -12.38 8.85
N PRO A 36 19.96 -13.30 9.69
CA PRO A 36 20.68 -12.93 10.91
C PRO A 36 21.91 -12.02 10.71
N TYR A 37 22.51 -12.05 9.52
CA TYR A 37 23.68 -11.25 9.16
C TYR A 37 23.34 -9.95 8.39
N HIS A 38 22.05 -9.64 8.21
CA HIS A 38 21.57 -8.45 7.51
C HIS A 38 20.52 -7.70 8.34
N LEU A 39 20.86 -7.39 9.59
CA LEU A 39 20.00 -6.64 10.51
C LEU A 39 20.31 -5.12 10.48
N ALA A 40 19.27 -4.30 10.66
CA ALA A 40 19.27 -2.85 10.72
C ALA A 40 19.79 -2.26 12.05
N THR A 41 20.34 -3.08 12.94
CA THR A 41 20.73 -2.67 14.32
C THR A 41 21.88 -1.66 14.40
N ARG A 42 22.89 -1.78 13.52
CA ARG A 42 24.07 -0.88 13.50
C ARG A 42 24.30 -0.21 12.16
N GLN A 43 23.79 -0.83 11.10
CA GLN A 43 23.91 -0.39 9.72
C GLN A 43 22.61 -0.76 9.02
N PRO A 44 22.21 -0.05 7.95
CA PRO A 44 21.00 -0.39 7.21
C PRO A 44 21.01 -1.85 6.73
N ALA A 45 19.88 -2.54 6.83
CA ALA A 45 19.72 -3.86 6.27
C ALA A 45 19.83 -3.79 4.73
N ARG A 46 20.71 -4.62 4.17
CA ARG A 46 21.00 -4.71 2.73
C ARG A 46 21.04 -6.16 2.25
N GLY A 47 20.10 -6.96 2.77
CA GLY A 47 19.93 -8.36 2.41
C GLY A 47 18.92 -8.57 1.26
N GLN A 48 18.41 -9.79 1.17
CA GLN A 48 17.35 -10.20 0.24
C GLN A 48 16.05 -9.44 0.48
N ILE A 49 15.68 -9.16 1.74
CA ILE A 49 14.44 -8.44 2.06
C ILE A 49 14.50 -7.00 1.53
N HIS A 50 15.62 -6.29 1.76
CA HIS A 50 15.88 -4.98 1.17
C HIS A 50 15.79 -5.00 -0.37
N GLY A 51 16.47 -5.96 -1.02
CA GLY A 51 16.45 -6.10 -2.48
C GLY A 51 15.05 -6.40 -3.02
N PHE A 52 14.30 -7.28 -2.35
CA PHE A 52 12.92 -7.62 -2.70
C PHE A 52 12.00 -6.40 -2.57
N ARG A 53 12.11 -5.64 -1.47
CA ARG A 53 11.37 -4.41 -1.26
C ARG A 53 11.65 -3.37 -2.36
N LEU A 54 12.93 -3.18 -2.73
CA LEU A 54 13.29 -2.31 -3.86
C LEU A 54 12.75 -2.82 -5.20
N GLY A 55 12.73 -4.14 -5.42
CA GLY A 55 12.13 -4.74 -6.62
C GLY A 55 10.64 -4.43 -6.75
N LEU A 56 9.89 -4.57 -5.65
CA LEU A 56 8.47 -4.19 -5.60
C LEU A 56 8.28 -2.69 -5.84
N TRP A 57 9.14 -1.86 -5.25
CA TRP A 57 9.08 -0.41 -5.46
C TRP A 57 9.39 -0.04 -6.90
N TYR A 58 10.36 -0.70 -7.54
CA TYR A 58 10.64 -0.51 -8.96
C TYR A 58 9.45 -0.91 -9.84
N GLU A 59 8.81 -2.05 -9.55
CA GLU A 59 7.61 -2.50 -10.25
C GLU A 59 6.45 -1.50 -10.13
N HIS A 60 6.19 -0.99 -8.92
CA HIS A 60 5.04 -0.12 -8.67
C HIS A 60 5.30 1.36 -9.03
N LEU A 61 6.54 1.85 -8.87
CA LEU A 61 6.90 3.24 -9.17
C LEU A 61 7.48 3.42 -10.58
N GLY A 62 7.80 2.33 -11.30
CA GLY A 62 8.43 2.38 -12.63
C GLY A 62 9.86 2.92 -12.63
N MET A 63 10.46 3.18 -11.47
CA MET A 63 11.78 3.78 -11.33
C MET A 63 12.46 3.42 -10.02
N LEU A 64 13.78 3.57 -10.00
CA LEU A 64 14.60 3.56 -8.80
C LEU A 64 15.05 4.98 -8.47
N ASP A 65 15.23 5.25 -7.18
CA ASP A 65 15.72 6.52 -6.68
C ASP A 65 16.47 6.32 -5.36
N ASP A 66 17.51 7.12 -5.13
CA ASP A 66 18.33 7.01 -3.92
C ASP A 66 17.54 7.29 -2.64
N THR A 67 16.48 8.10 -2.71
CA THR A 67 15.58 8.33 -1.56
C THR A 67 14.90 7.03 -1.10
N PHE A 68 14.64 6.09 -2.00
CA PHE A 68 13.99 4.80 -1.70
C PHE A 68 14.91 3.85 -0.92
N LEU A 69 16.19 4.16 -0.78
CA LEU A 69 17.13 3.39 0.04
C LEU A 69 16.91 3.61 1.55
N LYS A 70 16.18 4.67 1.92
CA LYS A 70 15.90 5.09 3.31
C LYS A 70 14.41 5.45 3.46
N PRO A 71 13.50 4.47 3.47
CA PRO A 71 12.05 4.71 3.54
C PRO A 71 11.60 5.45 4.80
N GLU A 72 12.41 5.49 5.85
CA GLU A 72 12.18 6.25 7.08
C GLU A 72 12.31 7.78 6.90
N ASN A 73 12.95 8.24 5.82
CA ASN A 73 13.17 9.66 5.57
C ASN A 73 11.93 10.35 5.00
N GLU A 74 11.68 11.59 5.44
CA GLU A 74 10.56 12.40 4.94
C GLU A 74 10.63 12.60 3.41
N ASP A 75 11.83 12.82 2.85
CA ASP A 75 12.01 12.99 1.41
C ASP A 75 11.56 11.75 0.61
N CYS A 76 11.72 10.55 1.18
CA CYS A 76 11.30 9.31 0.55
C CYS A 76 9.77 9.27 0.43
N ILE A 77 9.05 9.44 1.55
CA ILE A 77 7.59 9.40 1.53
C ILE A 77 6.99 10.57 0.75
N ARG A 78 7.61 11.77 0.79
CA ARG A 78 7.19 12.92 -0.02
C ARG A 78 7.30 12.60 -1.51
N LYS A 79 8.39 11.97 -1.94
CA LYS A 79 8.58 11.58 -3.35
C LYS A 79 7.63 10.48 -3.78
N VAL A 80 7.46 9.43 -2.98
CA VAL A 80 6.51 8.35 -3.25
C VAL A 80 5.08 8.92 -3.39
N ASN A 81 4.67 9.81 -2.48
CA ASN A 81 3.35 10.44 -2.54
C ASN A 81 3.18 11.30 -3.80
N GLN A 82 4.18 12.10 -4.18
CA GLN A 82 4.13 12.92 -5.40
C GLN A 82 4.00 12.06 -6.67
N ILE A 83 4.71 10.93 -6.73
CA ILE A 83 4.59 9.99 -7.85
C ILE A 83 3.19 9.37 -7.88
N ALA A 84 2.68 8.93 -6.72
CA ALA A 84 1.38 8.30 -6.60
C ALA A 84 0.21 9.26 -6.90
N ASP A 85 0.33 10.54 -6.52
CA ASP A 85 -0.60 11.61 -6.89
C ASP A 85 -0.60 11.80 -8.42
N LYS A 86 0.58 11.92 -9.03
CA LYS A 86 0.70 12.06 -10.50
C LYS A 86 0.11 10.86 -11.24
N TYR A 87 0.33 9.63 -10.76
CA TYR A 87 -0.22 8.44 -11.39
C TYR A 87 -1.73 8.34 -11.21
N TRP A 88 -2.26 8.79 -10.07
CA TRP A 88 -3.71 8.93 -9.88
C TRP A 88 -4.31 9.92 -10.90
N ASP A 89 -3.69 11.08 -11.10
CA ASP A 89 -4.16 12.08 -12.08
C ASP A 89 -4.19 11.51 -13.51
N LEU A 90 -3.15 10.74 -13.89
CA LEU A 90 -3.09 10.07 -15.19
C LEU A 90 -4.14 8.96 -15.32
N TYR A 91 -4.34 8.16 -14.27
CA TYR A 91 -5.31 7.06 -14.26
C TYR A 91 -6.76 7.56 -14.30
N SER A 92 -7.05 8.67 -13.61
CA SER A 92 -8.41 9.24 -13.51
C SER A 92 -8.72 10.27 -14.61
N SER A 93 -7.77 10.54 -15.51
CA SER A 93 -7.93 11.45 -16.64
C SER A 93 -8.92 10.89 -17.69
N GLU A 94 -9.77 11.77 -18.21
CA GLU A 94 -10.67 11.47 -19.35
C GLU A 94 -9.90 11.21 -20.66
N THR A 95 -8.65 11.70 -20.75
CA THR A 95 -7.79 11.54 -21.92
C THR A 95 -6.60 10.64 -21.61
N LEU A 96 -6.39 9.64 -22.46
CA LEU A 96 -5.24 8.72 -22.39
C LEU A 96 -4.22 9.09 -23.46
N GLU A 97 -3.07 9.65 -23.05
CA GLU A 97 -1.98 10.03 -23.97
C GLU A 97 -0.91 8.93 -24.13
N GLY A 98 -0.90 7.92 -23.26
CA GLY A 98 0.03 6.80 -23.29
C GLY A 98 -0.14 5.88 -22.08
N ASP A 99 0.69 4.84 -22.00
CA ASP A 99 0.68 3.91 -20.88
C ASP A 99 1.06 4.61 -19.56
N LEU A 100 0.51 4.11 -18.44
CA LEU A 100 0.91 4.60 -17.12
C LEU A 100 2.39 4.28 -16.87
N PRO A 101 3.21 5.25 -16.43
CA PRO A 101 4.64 5.02 -16.18
C PRO A 101 4.92 4.09 -14.99
N GLY A 102 3.93 3.84 -14.13
CA GLY A 102 3.98 2.95 -12.99
C GLY A 102 2.56 2.70 -12.46
N HIS A 103 2.45 1.86 -11.44
CA HIS A 103 1.17 1.30 -10.98
C HIS A 103 0.74 1.77 -9.59
N LEU A 104 1.61 2.47 -8.85
CA LEU A 104 1.28 2.98 -7.51
C LEU A 104 0.36 4.19 -7.61
N LEU A 105 -0.93 4.00 -7.33
CA LEU A 105 -1.89 5.09 -7.24
C LEU A 105 -2.10 5.49 -5.78
N ARG A 106 -2.21 6.78 -5.50
CA ARG A 106 -2.70 7.20 -4.19
C ARG A 106 -4.14 6.72 -4.04
N TYR A 107 -4.45 6.11 -2.89
CA TYR A 107 -5.83 5.72 -2.62
C TYR A 107 -6.73 6.98 -2.62
N PRO A 108 -7.86 6.98 -3.36
CA PRO A 108 -8.57 8.23 -3.73
C PRO A 108 -9.45 8.79 -2.62
N ILE A 109 -8.84 9.09 -1.47
CA ILE A 109 -9.47 9.69 -0.30
C ILE A 109 -8.68 10.92 0.15
N GLY A 110 -9.38 11.88 0.76
CA GLY A 110 -8.78 12.98 1.50
C GLY A 110 -8.75 12.68 3.01
N ILE A 111 -7.80 13.30 3.71
CA ILE A 111 -7.78 13.32 5.18
C ILE A 111 -7.96 14.78 5.63
N SER A 112 -8.99 15.05 6.43
CA SER A 112 -9.24 16.40 6.96
C SER A 112 -8.21 16.79 8.03
N SER A 113 -8.17 18.07 8.41
CA SER A 113 -7.32 18.56 9.50
C SER A 113 -7.63 17.90 10.86
N GLU A 114 -8.81 17.30 11.00
CA GLU A 114 -9.24 16.57 12.21
C GLU A 114 -9.02 15.06 12.11
N GLY A 115 -8.47 14.57 10.98
CA GLY A 115 -8.22 13.14 10.75
C GLY A 115 -9.41 12.36 10.18
N ASN A 116 -10.50 13.04 9.81
CA ASN A 116 -11.64 12.38 9.16
C ASN A 116 -11.31 12.00 7.71
N VAL A 117 -11.70 10.80 7.30
CA VAL A 117 -11.62 10.38 5.90
C VAL A 117 -12.72 11.06 5.10
N THR A 118 -12.36 11.62 3.94
CA THR A 118 -13.24 12.42 3.07
C THR A 118 -13.11 11.99 1.62
N GLU A 119 -14.12 12.31 0.81
CA GLU A 119 -14.07 12.11 -0.64
C GLU A 119 -13.06 13.10 -1.26
N LEU A 120 -12.28 12.64 -2.24
CA LEU A 120 -11.44 13.52 -3.04
C LEU A 120 -12.35 14.33 -3.99
N PRO A 121 -12.13 15.64 -4.22
CA PRO A 121 -13.01 16.43 -5.08
C PRO A 121 -13.14 15.80 -6.48
N GLY A 122 -14.39 15.52 -6.89
CA GLY A 122 -14.68 14.86 -8.16
C GLY A 122 -14.65 13.32 -8.14
N THR A 123 -14.32 12.70 -7.01
CA THR A 123 -14.13 11.25 -6.87
C THR A 123 -15.05 10.64 -5.81
N GLU A 124 -16.36 10.89 -5.91
CA GLU A 124 -17.35 10.20 -5.06
C GLU A 124 -17.34 8.68 -5.32
N PHE A 125 -17.20 8.30 -6.59
CA PHE A 125 -17.16 6.91 -7.06
C PHE A 125 -15.78 6.56 -7.61
N PHE A 126 -15.41 5.28 -7.60
CA PHE A 126 -14.25 4.82 -8.36
C PHE A 126 -14.46 5.09 -9.86
N SER A 127 -13.38 5.45 -10.57
CA SER A 127 -13.39 5.66 -12.03
C SER A 127 -14.14 4.54 -12.75
N ASP A 128 -15.00 4.90 -13.71
CA ASP A 128 -15.84 3.99 -14.48
C ASP A 128 -16.93 3.22 -13.70
N THR A 129 -17.20 3.58 -12.44
CA THR A 129 -18.19 2.90 -11.61
C THR A 129 -19.24 3.83 -11.00
N LYS A 130 -20.24 3.23 -10.34
CA LYS A 130 -21.14 3.89 -9.39
C LYS A 130 -20.90 3.41 -7.95
N ALA A 131 -19.72 2.86 -7.68
CA ALA A 131 -19.34 2.32 -6.37
C ALA A 131 -18.63 3.41 -5.56
N ARG A 132 -19.21 3.77 -4.40
CA ARG A 132 -18.68 4.85 -3.57
C ARG A 132 -17.32 4.48 -3.00
N VAL A 133 -16.34 5.38 -3.08
CA VAL A 133 -14.98 5.13 -2.57
C VAL A 133 -14.97 4.90 -1.06
N LEU A 134 -15.74 5.70 -0.31
CA LEU A 134 -15.83 5.57 1.15
C LEU A 134 -16.66 4.36 1.62
N GLY A 135 -17.23 3.59 0.69
CA GLY A 135 -18.12 2.49 0.99
C GLY A 135 -19.46 2.93 1.59
N VAL A 136 -20.27 1.93 1.92
CA VAL A 136 -21.58 2.11 2.57
C VAL A 136 -21.75 0.97 3.56
N LYS A 137 -22.13 1.31 4.80
CA LYS A 137 -22.46 0.29 5.80
C LYS A 137 -23.70 -0.48 5.34
N SER A 138 -23.63 -1.80 5.36
CA SER A 138 -24.78 -2.64 5.04
C SER A 138 -25.75 -2.72 6.22
N ASP A 139 -27.05 -2.59 5.94
CA ASP A 139 -28.11 -2.86 6.92
C ASP A 139 -28.48 -4.36 6.99
N TYR A 140 -28.00 -5.16 6.04
CA TYR A 140 -28.37 -6.57 5.88
C TYR A 140 -27.24 -7.53 6.25
N MET A 141 -25.99 -7.17 5.95
CA MET A 141 -24.84 -8.04 6.20
C MET A 141 -24.31 -7.82 7.62
N PRO A 142 -24.35 -8.82 8.50
CA PRO A 142 -23.78 -8.69 9.83
C PRO A 142 -22.24 -8.59 9.75
N PRO A 143 -21.58 -7.86 10.67
CA PRO A 143 -20.13 -7.64 10.62
C PRO A 143 -19.29 -8.92 10.59
N ILE A 144 -19.77 -10.03 11.17
CA ILE A 144 -19.07 -11.32 11.14
C ILE A 144 -18.77 -11.81 9.70
N LEU A 145 -19.56 -11.37 8.71
CA LEU A 145 -19.34 -11.72 7.30
C LEU A 145 -18.38 -10.76 6.60
N THR A 146 -18.29 -9.50 7.02
CA THR A 146 -17.59 -8.42 6.30
C THR A 146 -16.36 -7.88 7.04
N THR A 147 -16.05 -8.42 8.22
CA THR A 147 -14.86 -8.08 9.03
C THR A 147 -13.85 -9.19 9.01
#